data_AF-A0A8S3YQQ6-F1
#
_entry.id   AF-A0A8S3YQQ6-F1
#
_cell.length_a   1.000
_cell.length_b   1.000
_cell.length_c   1.000
_cell.angle_alpha   90.00
_cell.angle_beta   90.00
_cell.angle_gamma   90.00
#
_symmetry.space_group_name_H-M   'P 1'
#
loop_
_entity.id
_entity.type
_entity.pdbx_description
1 polymer ?
#
loop_
_entity_poly.entity_id
_entity_poly.type
_entity_poly.pdbx_seq_one_letter_code
_entity_poly.pdbx_strand_id
1 'polypeptide(L)'
;NLISFTQNRKTQREWNGYVLACSFFVVAMLKTCLYQYHFHVSMTLGMRIKNAVIAAVYKKALTISNEAKKESTVGEIVNLMSVDCQRIQDATGSIFLVSSRLILHVFFQLFPSFSPALSLFLALYMLWGTLGPSSMAGLGVLVLLMPINAWAAYKQRAYQMQQMKTKDERIKIMNEVLNGIKVLKLYAWEESFQSKITDIRNQELITLKKTAYLVAVTMFVWTCAPYVVQLVSFGTYIAASDIGYLDPATAFVSFTLFSILNQPMTFLPMAIPFLIQVC
;
A
#
# COMPACT_ATOMS: atom_id res chain seq x y z
N ASN A 1 -9.03 -17.33 25.79
CA ASN A 1 -8.85 -15.89 25.49
C ASN A 1 -8.58 -15.16 26.79
N LEU A 2 -7.64 -14.20 26.82
CA LEU A 2 -7.40 -13.39 28.03
C LEU A 2 -8.70 -12.69 28.50
N ILE A 3 -9.53 -12.30 27.53
CA ILE A 3 -10.86 -11.71 27.72
C ILE A 3 -11.87 -12.69 28.37
N SER A 4 -11.81 -13.99 28.02
CA SER A 4 -12.67 -15.00 28.66
C SER A 4 -12.20 -15.36 30.07
N PHE A 5 -10.90 -15.20 30.35
CA PHE A 5 -10.32 -15.34 31.69
C PHE A 5 -10.73 -14.18 32.61
N THR A 6 -10.77 -12.95 32.10
CA THR A 6 -11.24 -11.78 32.88
C THR A 6 -12.74 -11.82 33.19
N GLN A 7 -13.56 -12.43 32.33
CA GLN A 7 -15.00 -12.61 32.58
C GLN A 7 -15.32 -13.74 33.58
N ASN A 8 -14.55 -14.82 33.62
CA ASN A 8 -14.75 -15.96 34.53
C ASN A 8 -13.71 -16.01 35.67
N ARG A 9 -13.45 -14.87 36.31
CA ARG A 9 -12.45 -14.73 37.39
C ARG A 9 -12.69 -15.65 38.59
N LYS A 10 -13.94 -16.09 38.82
CA LYS A 10 -14.30 -16.96 39.95
C LYS A 10 -14.12 -18.46 39.67
N THR A 11 -14.07 -18.87 38.41
CA THR A 11 -14.08 -20.30 38.00
C THR A 11 -12.72 -20.76 37.50
N GLN A 12 -11.83 -19.84 37.12
CA GLN A 12 -10.51 -20.14 36.56
C GLN A 12 -9.38 -19.77 37.54
N ARG A 13 -8.43 -20.69 37.69
CA ARG A 13 -7.26 -20.51 38.56
C ARG A 13 -6.36 -19.39 38.02
N GLU A 14 -5.86 -18.54 38.91
CA GLU A 14 -5.13 -17.31 38.55
C GLU A 14 -3.86 -17.55 37.68
N TRP A 15 -3.21 -18.71 37.83
CA TRP A 15 -2.02 -19.07 37.06
C TRP A 15 -2.27 -19.15 35.53
N ASN A 16 -3.49 -19.47 35.08
CA ASN A 16 -3.83 -19.49 33.66
C ASN A 16 -3.73 -18.10 33.01
N GLY A 17 -4.08 -17.04 33.76
CA GLY A 17 -3.96 -15.66 33.29
C GLY A 17 -2.51 -15.24 33.11
N TYR A 18 -1.66 -15.58 34.09
CA TYR A 18 -0.23 -15.32 34.02
C TYR A 18 0.45 -16.08 32.88
N VAL A 19 0.11 -17.36 32.66
CA VAL A 19 0.63 -18.16 31.54
C VAL A 19 0.22 -17.56 30.19
N LEU A 20 -1.05 -17.14 30.04
CA LEU A 20 -1.51 -16.48 28.82
C LEU A 20 -0.81 -15.13 28.58
N ALA A 21 -0.65 -14.30 29.61
CA ALA A 21 0.05 -13.01 29.47
C ALA A 21 1.52 -13.21 29.10
N CYS A 22 2.22 -14.13 29.76
CA CYS A 22 3.61 -14.48 29.46
C CYS A 22 3.75 -15.06 28.05
N SER A 23 2.84 -15.95 27.61
CA SER A 23 2.89 -16.49 26.25
C SER A 23 2.67 -15.41 25.18
N PHE A 24 1.73 -14.47 25.38
CA PHE A 24 1.56 -13.31 24.49
C PHE A 24 2.82 -12.46 24.43
N PHE A 25 3.45 -12.19 25.56
CA PHE A 25 4.69 -11.43 25.62
C PHE A 25 5.82 -12.12 24.85
N VAL A 26 6.02 -13.43 25.08
CA VAL A 26 7.04 -14.22 24.38
C VAL A 26 6.80 -14.24 22.87
N VAL A 27 5.55 -14.47 22.44
CA VAL A 27 5.19 -14.45 21.01
C VAL A 27 5.39 -13.07 20.39
N ALA A 28 4.99 -12.00 21.08
CA ALA A 28 5.18 -10.63 20.59
C ALA A 28 6.67 -10.27 20.48
N MET A 29 7.49 -10.70 21.44
CA MET A 29 8.93 -10.47 21.44
C MET A 29 9.61 -11.25 20.30
N LEU A 30 9.29 -12.54 20.15
CA LEU A 30 9.76 -13.37 19.04
C LEU A 30 9.39 -12.78 17.68
N LYS A 31 8.13 -12.37 17.50
CA LYS A 31 7.66 -11.72 16.27
C LYS A 31 8.48 -10.47 15.95
N THR A 32 8.72 -9.62 16.95
CA THR A 32 9.46 -8.36 16.78
C THR A 32 10.92 -8.64 16.42
N CYS A 33 11.58 -9.57 17.10
CA CYS A 33 12.95 -9.97 16.81
C CYS A 33 13.10 -10.56 15.40
N LEU A 34 12.21 -11.47 15.01
CA LEU A 34 12.23 -12.06 13.67
C LEU A 34 12.00 -11.01 12.57
N TYR A 35 11.06 -10.09 12.80
CA TYR A 35 10.81 -8.99 11.88
C TYR A 35 12.03 -8.10 11.71
N GLN A 36 12.69 -7.73 12.81
CA GLN A 36 13.87 -6.87 12.78
C GLN A 36 15.07 -7.57 12.16
N TYR A 37 15.28 -8.86 12.47
CA TYR A 37 16.30 -9.68 11.84
C TYR A 37 16.09 -9.77 10.32
N HIS A 38 14.85 -10.03 9.90
CA HIS A 38 14.48 -10.06 8.51
C HIS A 38 14.75 -8.71 7.80
N PHE A 39 14.35 -7.60 8.41
CA PHE A 39 14.61 -6.25 7.90
C PHE A 39 16.11 -5.99 7.73
N HIS A 40 16.91 -6.42 8.71
CA HIS A 40 18.36 -6.28 8.66
C HIS A 40 19.01 -7.09 7.53
N VAL A 41 18.62 -8.35 7.35
CA VAL A 41 19.09 -9.21 6.25
C VAL A 41 18.73 -8.60 4.89
N SER A 42 17.49 -8.13 4.76
CA SER A 42 16.97 -7.48 3.56
C SER A 42 17.81 -6.26 3.16
N MET A 43 18.07 -5.35 4.10
CA MET A 43 18.88 -4.16 3.85
C MET A 43 20.33 -4.51 3.53
N THR A 44 20.88 -5.52 4.19
CA THR A 44 22.24 -5.99 3.93
C THR A 44 22.37 -6.58 2.52
N LEU A 45 21.39 -7.35 2.06
CA LEU A 45 21.34 -7.86 0.70
C LEU A 45 21.23 -6.72 -0.31
N GLY A 46 20.36 -5.73 -0.07
CA GLY A 46 20.22 -4.54 -0.91
C GLY A 46 21.54 -3.77 -1.06
N MET A 47 22.28 -3.59 0.04
CA MET A 47 23.62 -2.97 -0.01
C MET A 47 24.61 -3.79 -0.86
N ARG A 48 24.60 -5.12 -0.74
CA ARG A 48 25.47 -6.00 -1.54
C ARG A 48 25.15 -5.90 -3.03
N ILE A 49 23.86 -5.90 -3.40
CA ILE A 49 23.43 -5.76 -4.79
C ILE A 49 23.87 -4.40 -5.34
N LYS A 50 23.63 -3.30 -4.62
CA LYS A 50 24.08 -1.97 -5.03
C LYS A 50 25.58 -1.95 -5.32
N ASN A 51 26.40 -2.47 -4.40
CA ASN A 51 27.85 -2.50 -4.57
C ASN A 51 28.27 -3.35 -5.77
N ALA A 52 27.62 -4.50 -5.99
CA ALA A 52 27.89 -5.35 -7.14
C ALA A 52 27.53 -4.67 -8.48
N VAL A 53 26.40 -3.96 -8.54
CA VAL A 53 25.98 -3.21 -9.74
C VAL A 53 26.93 -2.05 -10.00
N ILE A 54 27.31 -1.27 -8.98
CA ILE A 54 28.31 -0.19 -9.12
C ILE A 54 29.63 -0.75 -9.65
N ALA A 55 30.12 -1.86 -9.10
CA ALA A 55 31.35 -2.50 -9.57
C ALA A 55 31.25 -3.00 -11.02
N ALA A 56 30.11 -3.58 -11.40
CA ALA A 56 29.86 -4.04 -12.77
C ALA A 56 29.79 -2.88 -13.77
N VAL A 57 29.08 -1.80 -13.42
CA VAL A 57 28.98 -0.57 -14.23
C VAL A 57 30.36 0.07 -14.38
N TYR A 58 31.13 0.17 -13.29
CA TYR A 58 32.49 0.72 -13.32
C TYR A 58 33.42 -0.11 -14.23
N LYS A 59 33.40 -1.44 -14.11
CA LYS A 59 34.19 -2.34 -14.98
C LYS A 59 33.77 -2.22 -16.45
N LYS A 60 32.47 -2.05 -16.73
CA LYS A 60 31.97 -1.85 -18.08
C LYS A 60 32.36 -0.49 -18.65
N ALA A 61 32.35 0.56 -17.82
CA ALA A 61 32.77 1.92 -18.19
C ALA A 61 34.26 2.03 -18.54
N LEU A 62 35.09 1.08 -18.08
CA LEU A 62 36.51 0.98 -18.46
C LEU A 62 36.75 0.19 -19.76
N THR A 63 35.77 -0.58 -20.24
CA THR A 63 35.92 -1.51 -21.39
C THR A 63 35.00 -1.18 -22.57
N ILE A 64 34.24 -0.09 -22.47
CA ILE A 64 33.32 0.42 -23.49
C ILE A 64 34.08 1.03 -24.67
N SER A 65 33.60 0.77 -25.90
CA SER A 65 34.16 1.32 -27.14
C SER A 65 33.95 2.83 -27.23
N ASN A 66 34.81 3.53 -27.98
CA ASN A 66 34.69 4.98 -28.16
C ASN A 66 33.37 5.42 -28.82
N GLU A 67 32.74 4.53 -29.60
CA GLU A 67 31.45 4.78 -30.24
C GLU A 67 30.30 4.76 -29.22
N ALA A 68 30.22 3.73 -28.37
CA ALA A 68 29.25 3.68 -27.28
C ALA A 68 29.51 4.76 -26.20
N LYS A 69 30.77 5.20 -26.04
CA LYS A 69 31.14 6.31 -25.15
C LYS A 69 30.64 7.68 -25.64
N LYS A 70 30.27 7.81 -26.92
CA LYS A 70 29.56 8.99 -27.45
C LYS A 70 28.07 8.98 -27.14
N GLU A 71 27.47 7.79 -27.01
CA GLU A 71 26.05 7.63 -26.67
C GLU A 71 25.78 7.72 -25.17
N SER A 72 26.73 7.31 -24.31
CA SER A 72 26.60 7.38 -22.85
C SER A 72 27.60 8.38 -22.27
N THR A 73 27.10 9.52 -21.83
CA THR A 73 27.92 10.58 -21.22
C THR A 73 28.47 10.15 -19.85
N VAL A 74 29.58 10.75 -19.42
CA VAL A 74 30.14 10.51 -18.07
C VAL A 74 29.11 10.85 -16.98
N GLY A 75 28.30 11.90 -17.20
CA GLY A 75 27.22 12.30 -16.30
C GLY A 75 26.14 11.23 -16.16
N GLU A 76 25.73 10.58 -17.25
CA GLU A 76 24.76 9.47 -17.21
C GLU A 76 25.31 8.27 -16.46
N ILE A 77 26.59 7.90 -16.67
CA ILE A 77 27.23 6.79 -15.95
C ILE A 77 27.29 7.08 -14.43
N VAL A 78 27.62 8.32 -14.04
CA VAL A 78 27.63 8.74 -12.63
C VAL A 78 26.21 8.75 -12.05
N ASN A 79 25.21 9.21 -12.80
CA ASN A 79 23.82 9.18 -12.38
C ASN A 79 23.33 7.73 -12.18
N LEU A 80 23.73 6.82 -13.07
CA LEU A 80 23.39 5.39 -12.99
C LEU A 80 23.98 4.74 -11.73
N MET A 81 25.23 5.08 -11.37
CA MET A 81 25.89 4.60 -10.14
C MET A 81 25.34 5.24 -8.85
N SER A 82 24.84 6.48 -8.90
CA SER A 82 24.43 7.23 -7.70
C SER A 82 22.93 7.18 -7.43
N VAL A 83 22.10 7.38 -8.45
CA VAL A 83 20.64 7.44 -8.32
C VAL A 83 20.01 6.09 -8.60
N ASP A 84 20.34 5.46 -9.72
CA ASP A 84 19.66 4.21 -10.11
C ASP A 84 20.09 3.02 -9.25
N CYS A 85 21.39 2.92 -8.90
CA CYS A 85 21.85 1.90 -7.95
C CYS A 85 21.27 2.11 -6.54
N GLN A 86 21.04 3.37 -6.12
CA GLN A 86 20.36 3.65 -4.85
C GLN A 86 18.89 3.24 -4.92
N ARG A 87 18.20 3.56 -6.01
CA ARG A 87 16.82 3.09 -6.24
C ARG A 87 16.73 1.58 -6.26
N ILE A 88 17.72 0.87 -6.80
CA ILE A 88 17.79 -0.60 -6.76
C ILE A 88 18.01 -1.10 -5.32
N GLN A 89 18.81 -0.44 -4.49
CA GLN A 89 18.95 -0.78 -3.08
C GLN A 89 17.62 -0.61 -2.34
N ASP A 90 16.97 0.55 -2.50
CA ASP A 90 15.72 0.88 -1.82
C ASP A 90 14.58 -0.01 -2.32
N ALA A 91 14.56 -0.29 -3.62
CA ALA A 91 13.67 -1.25 -4.24
C ALA A 91 13.98 -2.66 -3.76
N THR A 92 15.23 -3.11 -3.62
CA THR A 92 15.55 -4.44 -3.07
C THR A 92 15.14 -4.54 -1.61
N GLY A 93 15.35 -3.50 -0.80
CA GLY A 93 14.92 -3.47 0.59
C GLY A 93 13.39 -3.55 0.71
N SER A 94 12.68 -2.79 -0.12
CA SER A 94 11.21 -2.74 -0.17
C SER A 94 10.61 -3.99 -0.80
N ILE A 95 11.18 -4.47 -1.91
CA ILE A 95 10.80 -5.67 -2.65
C ILE A 95 11.17 -6.89 -1.84
N PHE A 96 12.23 -6.97 -1.06
CA PHE A 96 12.50 -8.17 -0.24
C PHE A 96 11.69 -8.15 1.07
N LEU A 97 11.32 -6.98 1.60
CA LEU A 97 10.27 -6.90 2.65
C LEU A 97 8.90 -7.29 2.11
N VAL A 98 8.53 -6.80 0.94
CA VAL A 98 7.25 -7.10 0.27
C VAL A 98 7.27 -8.51 -0.30
N SER A 99 8.38 -8.99 -0.84
CA SER A 99 8.56 -10.32 -1.44
C SER A 99 8.86 -11.35 -0.38
N SER A 100 9.38 -11.04 0.80
CA SER A 100 9.33 -11.98 1.91
C SER A 100 7.95 -11.97 2.54
N ARG A 101 7.29 -10.81 2.66
CA ARG A 101 5.87 -10.79 3.04
C ARG A 101 5.01 -11.54 2.02
N LEU A 102 5.33 -11.48 0.73
CA LEU A 102 4.62 -12.07 -0.42
C LEU A 102 5.10 -13.49 -0.74
N ILE A 103 6.36 -13.86 -0.52
CA ILE A 103 6.85 -15.25 -0.54
C ILE A 103 6.32 -15.94 0.70
N LEU A 104 6.31 -15.31 1.88
CA LEU A 104 5.61 -15.86 3.03
C LEU A 104 4.10 -15.90 2.76
N HIS A 105 3.50 -14.94 2.05
CA HIS A 105 2.09 -14.98 1.60
C HIS A 105 1.81 -16.06 0.54
N VAL A 106 2.73 -16.29 -0.39
CA VAL A 106 2.63 -17.24 -1.52
C VAL A 106 2.96 -18.65 -1.04
N PHE A 107 3.96 -18.79 -0.17
CA PHE A 107 4.28 -20.00 0.57
C PHE A 107 3.16 -20.35 1.55
N PHE A 108 2.56 -19.36 2.23
CA PHE A 108 1.31 -19.54 2.99
C PHE A 108 0.09 -19.81 2.12
N GLN A 109 0.00 -19.27 0.90
CA GLN A 109 -1.07 -19.59 -0.04
C GLN A 109 -0.95 -21.02 -0.57
N LEU A 110 0.28 -21.54 -0.68
CA LEU A 110 0.57 -22.92 -1.08
C LEU A 110 0.23 -23.92 0.03
N PHE A 111 0.23 -23.51 1.31
CA PHE A 111 -0.37 -24.29 2.39
C PHE A 111 -1.88 -23.97 2.51
N PRO A 112 -2.79 -24.93 2.25
CA PRO A 112 -4.24 -24.68 2.32
C PRO A 112 -4.71 -24.06 3.65
N SER A 113 -3.94 -24.27 4.72
CA SER A 113 -4.23 -23.84 6.09
C SER A 113 -3.91 -22.37 6.41
N PHE A 114 -3.31 -21.60 5.50
CA PHE A 114 -2.76 -20.28 5.86
C PHE A 114 -2.89 -19.18 4.79
N SER A 115 -3.80 -19.38 3.83
CA SER A 115 -4.15 -18.36 2.83
C SER A 115 -4.71 -17.07 3.47
N PRO A 116 -4.50 -15.88 2.87
CA PRO A 116 -5.22 -14.64 3.23
C PRO A 116 -6.74 -14.78 3.08
N ALA A 117 -7.16 -15.70 2.19
CA ALA A 117 -8.54 -16.11 2.12
C ALA A 117 -8.94 -16.88 3.38
N LEU A 118 -8.07 -17.73 3.94
CA LEU A 118 -8.36 -18.45 5.19
C LEU A 118 -8.38 -17.52 6.40
N SER A 119 -7.53 -16.48 6.49
CA SER A 119 -7.65 -15.49 7.56
C SER A 119 -8.94 -14.68 7.43
N LEU A 120 -9.38 -14.35 6.21
CA LEU A 120 -10.70 -13.81 5.94
C LEU A 120 -11.80 -14.78 6.39
N PHE A 121 -11.79 -16.03 5.93
CA PHE A 121 -12.79 -17.04 6.30
C PHE A 121 -12.81 -17.32 7.81
N LEU A 122 -11.66 -17.42 8.46
CA LEU A 122 -11.55 -17.67 9.90
C LEU A 122 -12.02 -16.45 10.70
N ALA A 123 -11.66 -15.23 10.29
CA ALA A 123 -12.16 -14.02 10.92
C ALA A 123 -13.69 -13.92 10.76
N LEU A 124 -14.24 -14.26 9.59
CA LEU A 124 -15.68 -14.32 9.36
C LEU A 124 -16.37 -15.41 10.18
N TYR A 125 -15.76 -16.59 10.30
CA TYR A 125 -16.27 -17.68 11.12
C TYR A 125 -16.31 -17.28 12.60
N MET A 126 -15.24 -16.66 13.12
CA MET A 126 -15.19 -16.14 14.49
C MET A 126 -16.12 -14.95 14.71
N LEU A 127 -16.30 -14.09 13.71
CA LEU A 127 -17.25 -12.97 13.75
C LEU A 127 -18.69 -13.47 13.78
N TRP A 128 -19.01 -14.50 13.00
CA TRP A 128 -20.31 -15.17 13.04
C TRP A 128 -20.55 -15.84 14.39
N GLY A 129 -19.54 -16.48 14.97
CA GLY A 129 -19.62 -17.07 16.31
C GLY A 129 -19.83 -16.06 17.45
N THR A 130 -19.51 -14.77 17.23
CA THR A 130 -19.62 -13.73 18.27
C THR A 130 -20.84 -12.84 18.10
N LEU A 131 -21.16 -12.42 16.87
CA LEU A 131 -22.28 -11.51 16.56
C LEU A 131 -23.45 -12.20 15.87
N GLY A 132 -23.34 -13.49 15.54
CA GLY A 132 -24.39 -14.22 14.83
C GLY A 132 -24.70 -13.63 13.45
N PRO A 133 -25.98 -13.67 13.01
CA PRO A 133 -26.41 -13.15 11.71
C PRO A 133 -26.11 -11.66 11.48
N SER A 134 -26.03 -10.87 12.56
CA SER A 134 -25.76 -9.42 12.49
C SER A 134 -24.37 -9.09 11.94
N SER A 135 -23.43 -10.05 11.98
CA SER A 135 -22.13 -9.95 11.33
C SER A 135 -22.23 -9.77 9.81
N MET A 136 -23.29 -10.26 9.17
CA MET A 136 -23.50 -10.13 7.72
C MET A 136 -23.88 -8.72 7.29
N ALA A 137 -24.50 -7.92 8.16
CA ALA A 137 -24.80 -6.53 7.85
C ALA A 137 -23.50 -5.72 7.66
N GLY A 138 -22.52 -5.92 8.56
CA GLY A 138 -21.18 -5.36 8.42
C GLY A 138 -20.44 -5.86 7.17
N LEU A 139 -20.56 -7.15 6.88
CA LEU A 139 -20.00 -7.74 5.67
C LEU A 139 -20.59 -7.12 4.40
N GLY A 140 -21.90 -6.87 4.39
CA GLY A 140 -22.60 -6.22 3.29
C GLY A 140 -22.04 -4.83 2.99
N VAL A 141 -21.77 -4.04 4.05
CA VAL A 141 -21.10 -2.73 3.90
C VAL A 141 -19.72 -2.89 3.26
N LEU A 142 -18.91 -3.86 3.71
CA LEU A 142 -17.59 -4.12 3.12
C LEU A 142 -17.68 -4.52 1.63
N VAL A 143 -18.65 -5.36 1.28
CA VAL A 143 -18.89 -5.77 -0.11
C VAL A 143 -19.33 -4.58 -0.97
N LEU A 144 -20.16 -3.68 -0.43
CA LEU A 144 -20.58 -2.45 -1.13
C LEU A 144 -19.43 -1.44 -1.32
N LEU A 145 -18.43 -1.44 -0.44
CA LEU A 145 -17.25 -0.58 -0.58
C LEU A 145 -16.30 -1.05 -1.71
N MET A 146 -16.29 -2.34 -2.05
CA MET A 146 -15.46 -2.88 -3.15
C MET A 146 -15.72 -2.22 -4.51
N PRO A 147 -16.97 -2.13 -5.05
CA PRO A 147 -17.23 -1.49 -6.33
C PRO A 147 -16.92 0.02 -6.31
N ILE A 148 -17.15 0.70 -5.19
CA ILE A 148 -16.79 2.12 -5.03
C ILE A 148 -15.28 2.29 -5.20
N ASN A 149 -14.48 1.40 -4.60
CA ASN A 149 -13.04 1.46 -4.73
C ASN A 149 -12.56 1.09 -6.14
N ALA A 150 -13.17 0.09 -6.78
CA ALA A 150 -12.86 -0.26 -8.16
C ALA A 150 -13.12 0.93 -9.11
N TRP A 151 -14.25 1.61 -8.92
CA TRP A 151 -14.58 2.82 -9.66
C TRP A 151 -13.60 3.97 -9.39
N ALA A 152 -13.23 4.21 -8.12
CA ALA A 152 -12.24 5.21 -7.75
C ALA A 152 -10.88 4.92 -8.39
N ALA A 153 -10.43 3.66 -8.34
CA ALA A 153 -9.18 3.23 -8.98
C ALA A 153 -9.20 3.42 -10.51
N TYR A 154 -10.32 3.11 -11.17
CA TYR A 154 -10.50 3.36 -12.59
C TYR A 154 -10.39 4.86 -12.93
N LYS A 155 -11.07 5.72 -12.16
CA LYS A 155 -10.99 7.19 -12.33
C LYS A 155 -9.59 7.75 -12.03
N GLN A 156 -8.93 7.24 -10.99
CA GLN A 156 -7.56 7.58 -10.64
C GLN A 156 -6.61 7.32 -11.82
N ARG A 157 -6.72 6.14 -12.44
CA ARG A 157 -5.93 5.77 -13.64
C ARG A 157 -6.24 6.70 -14.82
N ALA A 158 -7.51 7.02 -15.05
CA ALA A 158 -7.89 7.92 -16.14
C ALA A 158 -7.29 9.33 -15.96
N TYR A 159 -7.38 9.91 -14.77
CA TYR A 159 -6.77 11.21 -14.47
C TYR A 159 -5.24 11.17 -14.53
N GLN A 160 -4.62 10.08 -14.08
CA GLN A 160 -3.18 9.89 -14.19
C GLN A 160 -2.73 9.90 -15.66
N MET A 161 -3.43 9.19 -16.55
CA MET A 161 -3.13 9.21 -17.99
C MET A 161 -3.30 10.61 -18.59
N GLN A 162 -4.37 11.33 -18.23
CA GLN A 162 -4.58 12.71 -18.69
C GLN A 162 -3.47 13.64 -18.20
N GLN A 163 -3.09 13.54 -16.93
CA GLN A 163 -2.02 14.32 -16.33
C GLN A 163 -0.69 14.10 -17.05
N MET A 164 -0.35 12.84 -17.36
CA MET A 164 0.87 12.49 -18.09
C MET A 164 0.92 13.16 -19.46
N LYS A 165 -0.19 13.14 -20.23
CA LYS A 165 -0.26 13.82 -21.54
C LYS A 165 0.05 15.32 -21.45
N THR A 166 -0.62 16.06 -20.56
CA THR A 166 -0.36 17.50 -20.37
C THR A 166 1.04 17.78 -19.83
N LYS A 167 1.57 16.91 -18.96
CA LYS A 167 2.93 17.02 -18.44
C LYS A 167 3.96 16.85 -19.57
N ASP A 168 3.78 15.86 -20.43
CA ASP A 168 4.68 15.59 -21.56
C ASP A 168 4.69 16.75 -22.55
N GLU A 169 3.52 17.33 -22.85
CA GLU A 169 3.39 18.53 -23.69
C GLU A 169 4.13 19.73 -23.08
N ARG A 170 3.95 19.98 -21.78
CA ARG A 170 4.67 21.06 -21.06
C ARG A 170 6.18 20.86 -21.13
N ILE A 171 6.66 19.64 -20.89
CA ILE A 171 8.09 19.31 -20.93
C ILE A 171 8.64 19.50 -22.36
N LYS A 172 7.88 19.09 -23.38
CA LYS A 172 8.24 19.29 -24.79
C LYS A 172 8.45 20.76 -25.12
N ILE A 173 7.49 21.63 -24.81
CA ILE A 173 7.63 23.07 -25.10
C ILE A 173 8.76 23.71 -24.29
N MET A 174 8.94 23.32 -23.02
CA MET A 174 10.08 23.80 -22.24
C MET A 174 11.42 23.44 -22.90
N ASN A 175 11.56 22.22 -23.43
CA ASN A 175 12.76 21.82 -24.17
C ASN A 175 12.95 22.65 -25.46
N GLU A 176 11.88 22.92 -26.22
CA GLU A 176 11.94 23.79 -27.41
C GLU A 176 12.40 25.22 -27.06
N VAL A 177 11.87 25.79 -25.97
CA VAL A 177 12.26 27.13 -25.46
C VAL A 177 13.72 27.16 -25.04
N LEU A 178 14.19 26.16 -24.29
CA LEU A 178 15.58 26.10 -23.83
C LEU A 178 16.57 25.96 -24.99
N ASN A 179 16.26 25.11 -25.96
CA ASN A 179 17.09 24.96 -27.16
C ASN A 179 17.10 26.22 -28.04
N GLY A 180 15.99 26.97 -28.07
CA GLY A 180 15.81 28.19 -28.88
C GLY A 180 16.04 29.52 -28.15
N ILE A 181 16.54 29.51 -26.90
CA ILE A 181 16.43 30.66 -25.99
C ILE A 181 17.04 31.96 -26.53
N LYS A 182 18.16 31.87 -27.26
CA LYS A 182 18.84 33.04 -27.84
C LYS A 182 17.96 33.74 -28.88
N VAL A 183 17.23 32.99 -29.71
CA VAL A 183 16.32 33.54 -30.72
C VAL A 183 15.13 34.19 -30.04
N LEU A 184 14.52 33.53 -29.03
CA LEU A 184 13.38 34.10 -28.30
C LEU A 184 13.74 35.43 -27.63
N LYS A 185 14.94 35.54 -27.04
CA LYS A 185 15.45 36.79 -26.44
C LYS A 185 15.70 37.88 -27.48
N LEU A 186 16.27 37.55 -28.65
CA LEU A 186 16.53 38.51 -29.72
C LEU A 186 15.24 39.14 -30.27
N TYR A 187 14.14 38.39 -30.30
CA TYR A 187 12.83 38.88 -30.77
C TYR A 187 11.88 39.30 -29.64
N ALA A 188 12.32 39.28 -28.38
CA ALA A 188 11.50 39.57 -27.19
C ALA A 188 10.20 38.72 -27.11
N TRP A 189 10.24 37.46 -27.55
CA TRP A 189 9.10 36.53 -27.55
C TRP A 189 8.88 35.79 -26.23
N GLU A 190 9.66 36.11 -25.21
CA GLU A 190 9.65 35.45 -23.90
C GLU A 190 8.28 35.47 -23.22
N GLU A 191 7.60 36.62 -23.19
CA GLU A 191 6.27 36.76 -22.59
C GLU A 191 5.21 35.90 -23.30
N SER A 192 5.30 35.80 -24.63
CA SER A 192 4.35 34.99 -25.41
C SER A 192 4.53 33.49 -25.13
N PHE A 193 5.77 33.00 -25.10
CA PHE A 193 6.05 31.61 -24.73
C PHE A 193 5.75 31.31 -23.26
N GLN A 194 5.98 32.28 -22.36
CA GLN A 194 5.60 32.17 -20.96
C GLN A 194 4.09 32.02 -20.79
N SER A 195 3.28 32.83 -21.49
CA SER A 195 1.82 32.68 -21.50
C SER A 195 1.41 31.29 -21.97
N LYS A 196 2.00 30.81 -23.09
CA LYS A 196 1.70 29.48 -23.65
C LYS A 196 2.03 28.34 -22.66
N ILE A 197 3.17 28.40 -21.99
CA ILE A 197 3.53 27.41 -20.96
C ILE A 197 2.58 27.49 -19.76
N THR A 198 2.18 28.71 -19.37
CA THR A 198 1.25 28.94 -18.26
C THR A 198 -0.13 28.37 -18.56
N ASP A 199 -0.62 28.47 -19.80
CA ASP A 199 -1.89 27.88 -20.23
C ASP A 199 -1.89 26.36 -20.11
N ILE A 200 -0.81 25.71 -20.57
CA ILE A 200 -0.63 24.25 -20.41
C ILE A 200 -0.54 23.88 -18.92
N ARG A 201 0.16 24.70 -18.12
CA ARG A 201 0.25 24.49 -16.68
C ARG A 201 -1.12 24.59 -16.00
N ASN A 202 -1.97 25.52 -16.42
CA ASN A 202 -3.33 25.64 -15.91
C ASN A 202 -4.17 24.40 -16.22
N GLN A 203 -4.03 23.82 -17.41
CA GLN A 203 -4.69 22.55 -17.76
C GLN A 203 -4.18 21.37 -16.91
N GLU A 204 -2.86 21.30 -16.68
CA GLU A 204 -2.25 20.29 -15.79
C GLU A 204 -2.80 20.43 -14.36
N LEU A 205 -2.90 21.67 -13.84
CA LEU A 205 -3.41 21.98 -12.51
C LEU A 205 -4.89 21.58 -12.34
N ILE A 206 -5.73 21.74 -13.37
CA ILE A 206 -7.13 21.28 -13.32
C ILE A 206 -7.18 19.76 -13.12
N THR A 207 -6.34 19.01 -13.85
CA THR A 207 -6.29 17.54 -13.71
C THR A 207 -5.74 17.14 -12.35
N LEU A 208 -4.68 17.79 -11.89
CA LEU A 208 -4.12 17.59 -10.54
C LEU A 208 -5.15 17.86 -9.44
N LYS A 209 -5.94 18.92 -9.56
CA LYS A 209 -7.01 19.25 -8.61
C LYS A 209 -8.08 18.17 -8.57
N LYS A 210 -8.51 17.64 -9.72
CA LYS A 210 -9.45 16.51 -9.79
C LYS A 210 -8.89 15.25 -9.12
N THR A 211 -7.62 14.92 -9.37
CA THR A 211 -6.93 13.81 -8.71
C THR A 211 -6.87 14.02 -7.20
N ALA A 212 -6.54 15.22 -6.73
CA ALA A 212 -6.48 15.53 -5.30
C ALA A 212 -7.83 15.36 -4.61
N TYR A 213 -8.93 15.83 -5.20
CA TYR A 213 -10.27 15.59 -4.66
C TYR A 213 -10.62 14.10 -4.64
N LEU A 214 -10.33 13.37 -5.71
CA LEU A 214 -10.60 11.93 -5.76
C LEU A 214 -9.84 11.18 -4.66
N VAL A 215 -8.56 11.49 -4.47
CA VAL A 215 -7.73 10.90 -3.41
C VAL A 215 -8.26 11.28 -2.02
N ALA A 216 -8.61 12.54 -1.80
CA ALA A 216 -9.13 13.00 -0.51
C ALA A 216 -10.45 12.30 -0.15
N VAL A 217 -11.40 12.22 -1.08
CA VAL A 217 -12.68 11.51 -0.88
C VAL A 217 -12.43 10.02 -0.65
N THR A 218 -11.55 9.41 -1.43
CA THR A 218 -11.22 7.98 -1.29
C THR A 218 -10.60 7.71 0.09
N MET A 219 -9.63 8.52 0.53
CA MET A 219 -9.04 8.40 1.86
C MET A 219 -10.05 8.62 2.98
N PHE A 220 -10.95 9.59 2.84
CA PHE A 220 -12.02 9.82 3.80
C PHE A 220 -12.92 8.58 3.93
N VAL A 221 -13.40 8.04 2.80
CA VAL A 221 -14.24 6.83 2.78
C VAL A 221 -13.52 5.66 3.46
N TRP A 222 -12.22 5.46 3.17
CA TRP A 222 -11.43 4.38 3.76
C TRP A 222 -11.15 4.57 5.25
N THR A 223 -10.98 5.81 5.70
CA THR A 223 -10.80 6.13 7.12
C THR A 223 -12.10 5.91 7.89
N CYS A 224 -13.25 6.25 7.29
CA CYS A 224 -14.56 6.10 7.89
C CYS A 224 -15.14 4.68 7.81
N ALA A 225 -14.76 3.89 6.80
CA ALA A 225 -15.21 2.53 6.56
C ALA A 225 -15.24 1.63 7.82
N PRO A 226 -14.16 1.49 8.61
CA PRO A 226 -14.17 0.66 9.82
C PRO A 226 -15.26 1.07 10.82
N TYR A 227 -15.48 2.38 10.98
CA TYR A 227 -16.47 2.90 11.91
C TYR A 227 -17.89 2.62 11.42
N VAL A 228 -18.16 2.82 10.13
CA VAL A 228 -19.47 2.53 9.54
C VAL A 228 -19.80 1.05 9.64
N VAL A 229 -18.84 0.17 9.32
CA VAL A 229 -19.01 -1.29 9.42
C VAL A 229 -19.33 -1.71 10.86
N GLN A 230 -18.61 -1.17 11.84
CA GLN A 230 -18.86 -1.45 13.25
C GLN A 230 -20.23 -0.93 13.70
N LEU A 231 -20.58 0.30 13.34
CA LEU A 231 -21.85 0.93 13.72
C LEU A 231 -23.05 0.14 13.15
N VAL A 232 -22.97 -0.27 11.88
CA VAL A 232 -24.00 -1.11 11.24
C VAL A 232 -24.08 -2.50 11.89
N SER A 233 -22.94 -3.12 12.20
CA SER A 233 -22.91 -4.47 12.80
C SER A 233 -23.44 -4.48 14.24
N PHE A 234 -23.04 -3.50 15.05
CA PHE A 234 -23.52 -3.38 16.42
C PHE A 234 -24.97 -2.89 16.48
N GLY A 235 -25.35 -1.96 15.61
CA GLY A 235 -26.73 -1.48 15.49
C GLY A 235 -27.69 -2.59 15.10
N THR A 236 -27.33 -3.42 14.12
CA THR A 236 -28.14 -4.59 13.73
C THR A 236 -28.15 -5.67 14.81
N TYR A 237 -27.04 -5.88 15.53
CA TYR A 237 -27.00 -6.80 16.68
C TYR A 237 -27.94 -6.37 17.80
N ILE A 238 -27.95 -5.10 18.17
CA ILE A 238 -28.84 -4.58 19.21
C ILE A 238 -30.30 -4.62 18.75
N ALA A 239 -30.58 -4.25 17.49
CA ALA A 239 -31.93 -4.23 16.95
C ALA A 239 -32.55 -5.62 16.76
N ALA A 240 -31.74 -6.65 16.44
CA ALA A 240 -32.21 -8.00 16.18
C ALA A 240 -32.14 -8.94 17.40
N SER A 241 -31.48 -8.55 18.50
CA SER A 241 -31.38 -9.38 19.70
C SER A 241 -32.49 -9.04 20.69
N ASP A 242 -33.16 -10.07 21.21
CA ASP A 242 -34.17 -9.92 22.28
C ASP A 242 -33.58 -9.36 23.60
N ILE A 243 -32.25 -9.44 23.72
CA ILE A 243 -31.48 -9.03 24.90
C ILE A 243 -31.21 -7.51 24.88
N GLY A 244 -31.21 -6.87 23.72
CA GLY A 244 -31.15 -5.40 23.58
C GLY A 244 -29.87 -4.71 24.04
N TYR A 245 -28.84 -5.43 24.50
CA TYR A 245 -27.54 -4.87 24.89
C TYR A 245 -26.35 -5.68 24.36
N LEU A 246 -25.23 -4.99 24.13
CA LEU A 246 -23.98 -5.59 23.66
C LEU A 246 -22.99 -5.72 24.82
N ASP A 247 -22.61 -6.96 25.15
CA ASP A 247 -21.61 -7.23 26.19
C ASP A 247 -20.23 -6.66 25.79
N PRO A 248 -19.50 -5.97 26.70
CA PRO A 248 -18.21 -5.36 26.37
C PRO A 248 -17.18 -6.35 25.82
N ALA A 249 -17.13 -7.60 26.28
CA ALA A 249 -16.18 -8.56 25.73
C ALA A 249 -16.48 -8.90 24.28
N THR A 250 -17.76 -9.11 23.95
CA THR A 250 -18.20 -9.32 22.57
C THR A 250 -17.87 -8.10 21.71
N ALA A 251 -18.12 -6.89 22.20
CA ALA A 251 -17.79 -5.65 21.50
C ALA A 251 -16.29 -5.52 21.18
N PHE A 252 -15.41 -5.73 22.17
CA PHE A 252 -13.95 -5.63 21.97
C PHE A 252 -13.40 -6.74 21.06
N VAL A 253 -13.91 -7.97 21.18
CA VAL A 253 -13.52 -9.08 20.31
C VAL A 253 -13.94 -8.79 18.87
N SER A 254 -15.18 -8.37 18.64
CA SER A 254 -15.68 -8.02 17.31
C SER A 254 -14.94 -6.82 16.72
N PHE A 255 -14.64 -5.78 17.52
CA PHE A 255 -13.81 -4.65 17.09
C PHE A 255 -12.44 -5.09 16.56
N THR A 256 -11.80 -6.02 17.29
CA THR A 256 -10.50 -6.57 16.91
C THR A 256 -10.61 -7.40 15.63
N LEU A 257 -11.65 -8.23 15.50
CA LEU A 257 -11.91 -9.04 14.31
C LEU A 257 -12.18 -8.17 13.06
N PHE A 258 -12.98 -7.10 13.18
CA PHE A 258 -13.19 -6.15 12.09
C PHE A 258 -11.90 -5.43 11.68
N SER A 259 -11.04 -5.08 12.65
CA SER A 259 -9.75 -4.46 12.36
C SER A 259 -8.82 -5.40 11.59
N ILE A 260 -8.84 -6.71 11.89
CA ILE A 260 -8.11 -7.73 11.14
C ILE A 260 -8.67 -7.87 9.72
N LEU A 261 -9.98 -7.79 9.53
CA LEU A 261 -10.66 -7.88 8.22
C LEU A 261 -10.39 -6.67 7.31
N ASN A 262 -10.17 -5.47 7.85
CA ASN A 262 -9.92 -4.27 7.06
C ASN A 262 -8.58 -4.30 6.32
N GLN A 263 -7.57 -4.96 6.89
CA GLN A 263 -6.25 -5.10 6.27
C GLN A 263 -6.33 -5.78 4.88
N PRO A 264 -6.82 -7.02 4.74
CA PRO A 264 -6.90 -7.69 3.43
C PRO A 264 -7.83 -6.96 2.45
N MET A 265 -8.90 -6.32 2.92
CA MET A 265 -9.83 -5.57 2.08
C MET A 265 -9.20 -4.32 1.43
N THR A 266 -8.19 -3.73 2.07
CA THR A 266 -7.43 -2.61 1.48
C THR A 266 -6.44 -3.09 0.41
N PHE A 267 -5.90 -4.30 0.57
CA PHE A 267 -4.91 -4.87 -0.36
C PHE A 267 -5.54 -5.57 -1.59
N LEU A 268 -6.71 -6.18 -1.46
CA LEU A 268 -7.41 -6.90 -2.54
C LEU A 268 -7.57 -6.05 -3.82
N PRO A 269 -8.03 -4.79 -3.74
CA PRO A 269 -8.18 -3.93 -4.92
C PRO A 269 -6.85 -3.55 -5.57
N MET A 270 -5.75 -3.52 -4.80
CA MET A 270 -4.41 -3.31 -5.35
C MET A 270 -3.88 -4.57 -6.05
N ALA A 271 -4.33 -5.76 -5.67
CA ALA A 271 -3.91 -7.03 -6.26
C ALA A 271 -4.61 -7.35 -7.59
N ILE A 272 -5.87 -6.91 -7.78
CA ILE A 272 -6.67 -7.17 -8.99
C ILE A 272 -5.95 -6.71 -10.28
N PRO A 273 -5.36 -5.50 -10.37
CA PRO A 273 -4.59 -5.09 -11.55
C PRO A 273 -3.39 -6.00 -11.85
N PHE A 274 -2.71 -6.52 -10.84
CA PHE A 274 -1.59 -7.46 -11.02
C PHE A 274 -2.06 -8.80 -11.56
N LEU A 275 -3.23 -9.30 -11.10
CA LEU A 275 -3.81 -10.54 -11.63
C LEU A 275 -4.29 -10.37 -13.08
N ILE A 276 -4.86 -9.21 -13.42
CA ILE A 276 -5.31 -8.90 -14.80
C ILE A 276 -4.13 -8.71 -15.77
N GLN A 277 -2.96 -8.26 -15.30
CA GLN A 277 -1.78 -8.11 -16.16
C GLN A 277 -1.03 -9.43 -16.44
N VAL A 278 -1.34 -10.49 -15.70
CA VAL A 278 -0.69 -11.81 -15.81
C VAL A 278 -1.53 -12.80 -16.64
N CYS A 279 -2.82 -12.51 -16.86
CA CYS A 279 -3.68 -13.21 -17.82
C CYS A 279 -3.69 -12.50 -19.17
#